data_AF-A0A427T7G9-F1
#
_entry.id   AF-A0A427T7G9-F1
#
_cell.length_a   1.000
_cell.length_b   1.000
_cell.length_c   1.000
_cell.angle_alpha   90.00
_cell.angle_beta   90.00
_cell.angle_gamma   90.00
#
_symmetry.space_group_name_H-M   'P 1'
#
loop_
_entity.id
_entity.type
_entity.pdbx_description
1 polymer ?
#
loop_
_entity_poly.entity_id
_entity_poly.type
_entity_poly.pdbx_seq_one_letter_code
_entity_poly.pdbx_strand_id
1 'polypeptide(L)'
;MSLLEKPDAVTVGDFADGHDVMLWNPALTTRRWRGLVKRAFFTRFFSTRSVAGLLILALVVGTGAAETLGGALAVVCAIALLLGGLCDAGITAAFLATDHQHGHHCLLERCPGEFFLRTADFLHLGPAAYRTAGLLIDLTGELHATATRDWIDPGLPGRAHQAVWDALTRLIGTAPARRHAARLVAMPSEAELAATTATAIAEFDGLLGELLFHLQGCVTLTREWEAKLRHAELVERTSAVEAELHAASIGLMVEVAEELPKAVFAYVTAARDLTGAGRFPWELPAAEPVP
;
A
#
# COMPACT_ATOMS: atom_id res chain seq x y z
N MET A 1 11.20 2.62 -4.77
CA MET A 1 10.56 2.19 -6.03
C MET A 1 11.52 2.37 -7.18
N SER A 2 11.65 1.38 -8.06
CA SER A 2 12.39 1.58 -9.32
C SER A 2 11.62 2.56 -10.19
N LEU A 3 12.27 3.58 -10.75
CA LEU A 3 11.66 4.57 -11.65
C LEU A 3 10.91 3.94 -12.85
N LEU A 4 11.22 2.67 -13.16
CA LEU A 4 10.70 1.93 -14.31
C LEU A 4 9.60 0.92 -13.93
N GLU A 5 9.29 0.82 -12.65
CA GLU A 5 8.23 -0.04 -12.14
C GLU A 5 6.88 0.65 -12.35
N LYS A 6 5.90 -0.13 -12.83
CA LYS A 6 4.54 0.37 -13.04
C LYS A 6 3.97 0.79 -11.67
N PRO A 7 3.25 1.92 -11.57
CA PRO A 7 2.56 2.26 -10.34
C PRO A 7 1.59 1.14 -9.92
N ASP A 8 1.34 1.08 -8.62
CA ASP A 8 0.31 0.22 -8.06
C ASP A 8 -1.06 0.55 -8.68
N ALA A 9 -2.01 -0.39 -8.56
CA ALA A 9 -3.35 -0.22 -9.13
C ALA A 9 -4.03 1.07 -8.66
N VAL A 10 -3.81 1.43 -7.39
CA VAL A 10 -4.32 2.64 -6.76
C VAL A 10 -3.17 3.38 -6.10
N THR A 11 -3.06 4.68 -6.34
CA THR A 11 -2.06 5.56 -5.70
C THR A 11 -2.66 6.88 -5.30
N VAL A 12 -1.99 7.63 -4.42
CA VAL A 12 -2.33 9.02 -4.13
C VAL A 12 -1.49 9.94 -5.00
N GLY A 13 -2.14 10.91 -5.64
CA GLY A 13 -1.51 11.94 -6.45
C GLY A 13 -1.70 13.33 -5.85
N ASP A 14 -0.70 14.17 -6.06
CA ASP A 14 -0.67 15.58 -5.69
C ASP A 14 -1.06 16.40 -6.92
N PHE A 15 -2.23 17.03 -6.88
CA PHE A 15 -2.75 17.83 -7.98
C PHE A 15 -2.76 19.32 -7.62
N ALA A 16 -2.92 20.17 -8.64
CA ALA A 16 -3.04 21.61 -8.42
C ALA A 16 -4.26 21.99 -7.56
N ASP A 17 -5.31 21.15 -7.58
CA ASP A 17 -6.54 21.29 -6.82
C ASP A 17 -6.54 20.52 -5.48
N GLY A 18 -5.45 19.83 -5.14
CA GLY A 18 -5.27 19.11 -3.87
C GLY A 18 -4.81 17.66 -4.05
N HIS A 19 -4.71 16.93 -2.93
CA HIS A 19 -4.41 15.50 -2.97
C HIS A 19 -5.65 14.70 -3.36
N ASP A 20 -5.47 13.68 -4.22
CA ASP A 20 -6.58 12.82 -4.66
C ASP A 20 -6.12 11.38 -4.89
N VAL A 21 -7.06 10.44 -4.80
CA VAL A 21 -6.83 9.03 -5.08
C VAL A 21 -7.01 8.76 -6.57
N MET A 22 -6.04 8.05 -7.14
CA MET A 22 -5.99 7.69 -8.55
C MET A 22 -6.12 6.17 -8.72
N LEU A 23 -7.03 5.75 -9.58
CA LEU A 23 -7.07 4.40 -10.14
C LEU A 23 -6.29 4.40 -11.45
N TRP A 24 -5.25 3.58 -11.60
CA TRP A 24 -4.45 3.50 -12.82
C TRP A 24 -5.07 2.55 -13.85
N ASN A 25 -4.98 2.87 -15.14
CA ASN A 25 -5.51 2.03 -16.19
C ASN A 25 -4.91 0.59 -16.11
N PRO A 26 -5.74 -0.46 -15.95
CA PRO A 26 -5.26 -1.83 -15.86
C PRO A 26 -4.53 -2.27 -17.14
N ALA A 27 -4.94 -1.75 -18.31
CA ALA A 27 -4.30 -2.02 -19.59
C ALA A 27 -2.95 -1.29 -19.78
N LEU A 28 -2.54 -0.44 -18.84
CA LEU A 28 -1.23 0.21 -18.88
C LEU A 28 -0.12 -0.83 -18.69
N THR A 29 0.53 -1.22 -19.78
CA THR A 29 1.64 -2.18 -19.73
C THR A 29 2.90 -1.54 -19.17
N THR A 30 3.78 -2.34 -18.54
CA THR A 30 5.09 -1.86 -18.06
C THR A 30 5.92 -1.24 -19.19
N ARG A 31 5.81 -1.75 -20.42
CA ARG A 31 6.49 -1.17 -21.59
C ARG A 31 5.99 0.23 -21.90
N ARG A 32 4.67 0.45 -21.87
CA ARG A 32 4.06 1.77 -22.08
C ARG A 32 4.44 2.73 -20.96
N TRP A 33 4.39 2.28 -19.71
CA TRP A 33 4.84 3.05 -18.56
C TRP A 33 6.31 3.48 -18.68
N ARG A 34 7.23 2.56 -18.96
CA ARG A 34 8.64 2.89 -19.19
C ARG A 34 8.82 3.90 -20.34
N GLY A 35 7.98 3.82 -21.37
CA GLY A 35 7.94 4.81 -22.44
C GLY A 35 7.55 6.20 -21.94
N LEU A 36 6.54 6.30 -21.09
CA LEU A 36 6.10 7.55 -20.46
C LEU A 36 7.19 8.13 -19.55
N VAL A 37 7.79 7.31 -18.69
CA VAL A 37 8.90 7.72 -17.80
C VAL A 37 10.08 8.25 -18.61
N LYS A 38 10.50 7.51 -19.65
CA LYS A 38 11.58 7.97 -20.55
C LYS A 38 11.21 9.26 -21.26
N ARG A 39 9.97 9.38 -21.75
CA ARG A 39 9.52 10.60 -22.42
C ARG A 39 9.50 11.79 -21.47
N ALA A 40 9.00 11.62 -20.24
CA ALA A 40 9.01 12.66 -19.20
C ALA A 40 10.45 13.08 -18.88
N PHE A 41 11.34 12.11 -18.67
CA PHE A 41 12.76 12.34 -18.45
C PHE A 41 13.39 13.13 -19.60
N PHE A 42 13.26 12.69 -20.85
CA PHE A 42 13.88 13.38 -21.99
C PHE A 42 13.27 14.76 -22.26
N THR A 43 11.96 14.91 -22.11
CA THR A 43 11.29 16.21 -22.28
C THR A 43 11.84 17.24 -21.30
N ARG A 44 12.13 16.82 -20.06
CA ARG A 44 12.69 17.69 -19.04
C ARG A 44 14.22 17.82 -19.14
N PHE A 45 14.90 16.76 -19.54
CA PHE A 45 16.35 16.76 -19.77
C PHE A 45 16.71 17.73 -20.90
N PHE A 46 15.94 17.76 -21.99
CA PHE A 46 16.12 18.76 -23.07
C PHE A 46 15.49 20.13 -22.75
N SER A 47 15.23 20.43 -21.47
CA SER A 47 14.86 21.79 -21.06
C SER A 47 16.00 22.79 -21.25
N THR A 48 15.66 24.07 -21.17
CA THR A 48 16.58 25.20 -21.37
C THR A 48 17.87 25.11 -20.56
N ARG A 49 17.84 24.52 -19.34
CA ARG A 49 19.02 24.40 -18.47
C ARG A 49 20.07 23.44 -19.02
N SER A 50 19.70 22.21 -19.37
CA SER A 50 20.67 21.23 -19.88
C SER A 50 21.11 21.59 -21.30
N VAL A 51 20.22 22.17 -22.12
CA VAL A 51 20.58 22.67 -23.45
C VAL A 51 21.59 23.82 -23.32
N ALA A 52 21.38 24.77 -22.40
CA ALA A 52 22.37 25.82 -22.13
C ALA A 52 23.71 25.25 -21.65
N GLY A 53 23.69 24.28 -20.73
CA GLY A 53 24.90 23.59 -20.29
C GLY A 53 25.67 22.90 -21.43
N LEU A 54 24.96 22.16 -22.30
CA LEU A 54 25.55 21.53 -23.49
C LEU A 54 26.17 22.54 -24.45
N LEU A 55 25.47 23.65 -24.71
CA LEU A 55 25.93 24.70 -25.61
C LEU A 55 27.18 25.41 -25.06
N ILE A 56 27.21 25.73 -23.77
CA ILE A 56 28.38 26.34 -23.12
C ILE A 56 29.57 25.39 -23.18
N LEU A 57 29.36 24.10 -22.89
CA LEU A 57 30.42 23.09 -22.95
C LEU A 57 31.00 22.97 -24.37
N ALA A 58 30.11 22.89 -25.38
CA ALA A 58 30.51 22.82 -26.79
C ALA A 58 31.28 24.06 -27.23
N LEU A 59 30.87 25.25 -26.78
CA LEU A 59 31.55 26.51 -27.10
C LEU A 59 32.95 26.58 -26.50
N VAL A 60 33.12 26.21 -25.23
CA VAL A 60 34.41 26.27 -24.54
C VAL A 60 35.40 25.24 -25.12
N VAL A 61 34.92 24.03 -25.41
CA VAL A 61 35.74 22.99 -26.05
C VAL A 61 36.08 23.38 -27.50
N GLY A 62 35.11 23.89 -28.26
CA GLY A 62 35.29 24.26 -29.66
C GLY A 62 36.21 25.48 -29.88
N THR A 63 36.32 26.36 -28.89
CA THR A 63 37.22 27.52 -28.92
C THR A 63 38.59 27.26 -28.30
N GLY A 64 38.82 26.07 -27.74
CA GLY A 64 40.08 25.74 -27.04
C GLY A 64 40.31 26.55 -25.76
N ALA A 65 39.28 27.26 -25.25
CA ALA A 65 39.41 28.19 -24.14
C ALA A 65 39.47 27.50 -22.77
N ALA A 66 39.34 26.17 -22.71
CA ALA A 66 39.22 25.38 -21.47
C ALA A 66 40.41 25.57 -20.49
N GLU A 67 41.60 25.88 -21.00
CA GLU A 67 42.81 26.09 -20.19
C GLU A 67 42.88 27.50 -19.57
N THR A 68 42.02 28.42 -20.01
CA THR A 68 41.92 29.75 -19.40
C THR A 68 41.08 29.69 -18.13
N LEU A 69 41.36 30.57 -17.16
CA LEU A 69 40.56 30.67 -15.93
C LEU A 69 39.05 30.88 -16.24
N GLY A 70 38.75 31.68 -17.26
CA GLY A 70 37.38 31.92 -17.71
C GLY A 70 36.73 30.69 -18.35
N GLY A 71 37.48 29.92 -19.15
CA GLY A 71 37.00 28.67 -19.72
C GLY A 71 36.79 27.58 -18.67
N ALA A 72 37.68 27.46 -17.69
CA ALA A 72 37.53 26.54 -16.57
C ALA A 72 36.25 26.84 -15.76
N LEU A 73 35.99 28.11 -15.44
CA LEU A 73 34.75 28.53 -14.79
C LEU A 73 33.51 28.22 -15.65
N ALA A 74 33.58 28.48 -16.95
CA ALA A 74 32.47 28.18 -17.88
C ALA A 74 32.18 26.67 -17.98
N VAL A 75 33.21 25.81 -17.95
CA VAL A 75 33.05 24.35 -17.89
C VAL A 75 32.36 23.92 -16.60
N VAL A 76 32.79 24.46 -15.44
CA VAL A 76 32.15 24.16 -14.15
C VAL A 76 30.67 24.57 -14.17
N CYS A 77 30.35 25.76 -14.68
CA CYS A 77 28.96 26.22 -14.84
C CYS A 77 28.17 25.32 -15.80
N ALA A 78 28.74 24.91 -16.92
CA ALA A 78 28.11 23.99 -17.88
C ALA A 78 27.79 22.64 -17.24
N ILE A 79 28.73 22.06 -16.48
CA ILE A 79 28.54 20.81 -15.75
C ILE A 79 27.46 20.97 -14.68
N ALA A 80 27.46 22.07 -13.93
CA ALA A 80 26.44 22.33 -12.92
C ALA A 80 25.03 22.45 -13.54
N LEU A 81 24.90 23.12 -14.68
CA LEU A 81 23.64 23.21 -15.42
C LEU A 81 23.17 21.85 -15.96
N LEU A 82 24.10 21.04 -16.48
CA LEU A 82 23.84 19.69 -16.95
C LEU A 82 23.37 18.76 -15.82
N LEU A 83 24.10 18.75 -14.70
CA LEU A 83 23.75 17.95 -13.53
C LEU A 83 22.43 18.42 -12.92
N GLY A 84 22.21 19.73 -12.83
CA GLY A 84 20.94 20.30 -12.36
C GLY A 84 19.76 19.87 -13.23
N GLY A 85 19.92 19.92 -14.57
CA GLY A 85 18.91 19.44 -15.51
C GLY A 85 18.69 17.93 -15.46
N LEU A 86 19.74 17.15 -15.23
CA LEU A 86 19.66 15.70 -15.05
C LEU A 86 18.90 15.33 -13.76
N CYS A 87 19.21 16.01 -12.65
CA CYS A 87 18.50 15.83 -11.39
C CYS A 87 17.02 16.20 -11.52
N ASP A 88 16.70 17.33 -12.14
CA ASP A 88 15.32 17.78 -12.36
C ASP A 88 14.54 16.82 -13.27
N ALA A 89 15.18 16.30 -14.32
CA ALA A 89 14.59 15.27 -15.18
C ALA A 89 14.36 13.94 -14.44
N GLY A 90 15.31 13.53 -13.59
CA GLY A 90 15.20 12.35 -12.74
C GLY A 90 14.07 12.47 -11.72
N ILE A 91 13.98 13.61 -11.04
CA ILE A 91 12.90 13.95 -10.09
C ILE A 91 11.55 13.90 -10.80
N THR A 92 11.41 14.60 -11.94
CA THR A 92 10.15 14.63 -12.71
C THR A 92 9.73 13.23 -13.14
N ALA A 93 10.69 12.39 -13.57
CA ALA A 93 10.42 11.01 -13.95
C ALA A 93 10.03 10.13 -12.74
N ALA A 94 10.60 10.40 -11.56
CA ALA A 94 10.31 9.69 -10.32
C ALA A 94 8.91 9.99 -9.80
N PHE A 95 8.50 11.24 -9.88
CA PHE A 95 7.21 11.69 -9.37
C PHE A 95 6.10 11.63 -10.43
N LEU A 96 6.34 11.06 -11.62
CA LEU A 96 5.33 10.96 -12.68
C LEU A 96 4.06 10.21 -12.23
N ALA A 97 4.16 9.33 -11.23
CA ALA A 97 3.05 8.57 -10.69
C ALA A 97 2.31 9.26 -9.52
N THR A 98 2.82 10.37 -9.00
CA THR A 98 2.35 10.96 -7.74
C THR A 98 2.31 12.48 -7.74
N ASP A 99 3.01 13.18 -8.64
CA ASP A 99 3.01 14.64 -8.74
C ASP A 99 2.46 15.08 -10.10
N HIS A 100 1.33 15.76 -10.03
CA HIS A 100 0.63 16.36 -11.14
C HIS A 100 0.31 17.85 -10.88
N GLN A 101 1.00 18.49 -9.92
CA GLN A 101 0.78 19.90 -9.53
C GLN A 101 0.99 20.91 -10.67
N HIS A 102 1.57 20.47 -11.78
CA HIS A 102 1.80 21.24 -12.99
C HIS A 102 0.51 21.52 -13.80
N GLY A 103 -0.65 21.03 -13.36
CA GLY A 103 -1.98 21.32 -13.92
C GLY A 103 -2.09 20.98 -15.41
N HIS A 104 -2.61 21.91 -16.23
CA HIS A 104 -2.81 21.73 -17.69
C HIS A 104 -1.53 21.37 -18.50
N HIS A 105 -0.35 21.45 -17.90
CA HIS A 105 0.91 21.02 -18.50
C HIS A 105 1.23 19.53 -18.24
N CYS A 106 0.51 18.87 -17.35
CA CYS A 106 0.66 17.45 -17.07
C CYS A 106 0.10 16.63 -18.23
N LEU A 107 1.00 15.91 -18.93
CA LEU A 107 0.65 15.08 -20.09
C LEU A 107 -0.38 13.99 -19.75
N LEU A 108 -0.35 13.48 -18.52
CA LEU A 108 -1.23 12.40 -18.07
C LEU A 108 -2.64 12.91 -17.76
N GLU A 109 -2.77 14.14 -17.26
CA GLU A 109 -4.07 14.78 -17.02
C GLU A 109 -4.78 15.23 -18.31
N ARG A 110 -4.02 15.53 -19.38
CA ARG A 110 -4.59 15.98 -20.65
C ARG A 110 -5.50 14.96 -21.33
N CYS A 111 -5.36 13.69 -20.96
CA CYS A 111 -6.16 12.60 -21.51
C CYS A 111 -6.85 11.85 -20.34
N PRO A 112 -7.90 12.46 -19.72
CA PRO A 112 -8.63 11.81 -18.63
C PRO A 112 -9.17 10.45 -19.07
N GLY A 113 -8.99 9.42 -18.23
CA GLY A 113 -9.38 8.05 -18.56
C GLY A 113 -8.48 7.33 -19.57
N GLU A 114 -7.38 7.92 -20.03
CA GLU A 114 -6.35 7.18 -20.77
C GLU A 114 -5.38 6.47 -19.82
N PHE A 115 -4.90 7.17 -18.79
CA PHE A 115 -3.84 6.70 -17.90
C PHE A 115 -4.33 6.39 -16.49
N PHE A 116 -5.18 7.24 -15.93
CA PHE A 116 -5.80 7.05 -14.62
C PHE A 116 -7.17 7.73 -14.57
N LEU A 117 -7.94 7.39 -13.54
CA LEU A 117 -9.18 8.04 -13.13
C LEU A 117 -9.00 8.57 -11.72
N ARG A 118 -9.44 9.81 -11.48
CA ARG A 118 -9.41 10.46 -10.17
C ARG A 118 -10.76 10.38 -9.50
N THR A 119 -10.81 10.39 -8.18
CA THR A 119 -12.09 10.51 -7.46
C THR A 119 -12.79 11.83 -7.80
N ALA A 120 -12.03 12.93 -7.95
CA ALA A 120 -12.57 14.23 -8.36
C ALA A 120 -13.26 14.24 -9.74
N ASP A 121 -12.90 13.34 -10.67
CA ASP A 121 -13.50 13.27 -12.01
C ASP A 121 -15.03 12.99 -11.95
N PHE A 122 -15.50 12.44 -10.82
CA PHE A 122 -16.90 12.07 -10.61
C PHE A 122 -17.72 13.13 -9.86
N LEU A 123 -17.09 14.22 -9.37
CA LEU A 123 -17.75 15.24 -8.55
C LEU A 123 -18.99 15.83 -9.24
N HIS A 124 -18.89 16.09 -10.54
CA HIS A 124 -19.96 16.72 -11.33
C HIS A 124 -21.11 15.78 -11.70
N LEU A 125 -21.00 14.47 -11.42
CA LEU A 125 -22.04 13.48 -11.72
C LEU A 125 -23.10 13.36 -10.62
N GLY A 126 -22.85 14.01 -9.48
CA GLY A 126 -23.72 14.03 -8.32
C GLY A 126 -23.12 13.27 -7.11
N PRO A 127 -23.60 13.56 -5.88
CA PRO A 127 -22.98 13.04 -4.66
C PRO A 127 -22.98 11.51 -4.54
N ALA A 128 -24.00 10.85 -5.08
CA ALA A 128 -24.11 9.40 -5.05
C ALA A 128 -23.07 8.75 -5.96
N ALA A 129 -22.99 9.18 -7.22
CA ALA A 129 -22.00 8.71 -8.18
C ALA A 129 -20.56 8.93 -7.71
N TYR A 130 -20.28 10.12 -7.17
CA TYR A 130 -18.97 10.44 -6.58
C TYR A 130 -18.59 9.48 -5.45
N ARG A 131 -19.51 9.23 -4.51
CA ARG A 131 -19.28 8.33 -3.38
C ARG A 131 -19.08 6.88 -3.83
N THR A 132 -19.92 6.40 -4.74
CA THR A 132 -19.80 5.04 -5.31
C THR A 132 -18.46 4.87 -6.03
N ALA A 133 -18.02 5.87 -6.81
CA ALA A 133 -16.74 5.83 -7.49
C ALA A 133 -15.57 5.74 -6.51
N GLY A 134 -15.55 6.58 -5.47
CA GLY A 134 -14.52 6.54 -4.42
C GLY A 134 -14.44 5.16 -3.76
N LEU A 135 -15.58 4.60 -3.35
CA LEU A 135 -15.62 3.26 -2.74
C LEU A 135 -15.11 2.16 -3.68
N LEU A 136 -15.44 2.21 -4.97
CA LEU A 136 -14.93 1.24 -5.95
C LEU A 136 -13.41 1.33 -6.12
N ILE A 137 -12.85 2.55 -6.11
CA ILE A 137 -11.40 2.77 -6.17
C ILE A 137 -10.74 2.21 -4.90
N ASP A 138 -11.26 2.55 -3.73
CA ASP A 138 -10.71 2.09 -2.44
C ASP A 138 -10.70 0.55 -2.35
N LEU A 139 -11.82 -0.10 -2.65
CA LEU A 139 -11.94 -1.57 -2.63
C LEU A 139 -10.99 -2.24 -3.62
N THR A 140 -10.73 -1.61 -4.78
CA THR A 140 -9.74 -2.10 -5.74
C THR A 140 -8.33 -2.05 -5.15
N GLY A 141 -8.00 -0.97 -4.45
CA GLY A 141 -6.73 -0.81 -3.73
C GLY A 141 -6.55 -1.91 -2.68
N GLU A 142 -7.59 -2.18 -1.88
CA GLU A 142 -7.58 -3.22 -0.87
C GLU A 142 -7.36 -4.64 -1.44
N LEU A 143 -8.06 -4.98 -2.54
CA LEU A 143 -7.89 -6.27 -3.20
C LEU A 143 -6.46 -6.46 -3.73
N HIS A 144 -5.83 -5.39 -4.23
CA HIS A 144 -4.44 -5.43 -4.68
C HIS A 144 -3.42 -5.51 -3.52
N ALA A 145 -3.73 -4.91 -2.37
CA ALA A 145 -2.89 -4.91 -1.18
C ALA A 145 -2.94 -6.21 -0.36
N THR A 146 -3.94 -7.06 -0.63
CA THR A 146 -4.15 -8.34 0.05
C THR A 146 -2.93 -9.25 -0.04
N ALA A 147 -2.42 -9.70 1.12
CA ALA A 147 -1.27 -10.59 1.20
C ALA A 147 -1.61 -12.04 0.86
N THR A 148 -2.90 -12.40 0.90
CA THR A 148 -3.41 -13.76 0.67
C THR A 148 -3.84 -14.05 -0.76
N ARG A 149 -3.47 -13.20 -1.72
CA ARG A 149 -3.81 -13.36 -3.14
C ARG A 149 -3.43 -14.74 -3.69
N ASP A 150 -2.35 -15.33 -3.21
CA ASP A 150 -1.84 -16.63 -3.64
C ASP A 150 -2.69 -17.81 -3.11
N TRP A 151 -3.50 -17.58 -2.09
CA TRP A 151 -4.41 -18.57 -1.49
C TRP A 151 -5.82 -18.57 -2.10
N ILE A 152 -6.21 -17.50 -2.79
CA ILE A 152 -7.56 -17.34 -3.35
C ILE A 152 -7.52 -17.58 -4.85
N ASP A 153 -7.21 -16.52 -5.61
CA ASP A 153 -7.02 -16.54 -7.05
C ASP A 153 -6.10 -15.34 -7.37
N PRO A 154 -4.86 -15.58 -7.82
CA PRO A 154 -3.92 -14.51 -8.15
C PRO A 154 -4.44 -13.53 -9.22
N GLY A 155 -5.38 -13.97 -10.07
CA GLY A 155 -6.00 -13.15 -11.10
C GLY A 155 -7.18 -12.31 -10.62
N LEU A 156 -7.71 -12.55 -9.42
CA LEU A 156 -8.90 -11.86 -8.90
C LEU A 156 -8.72 -10.33 -8.83
N PRO A 157 -7.64 -9.78 -8.24
CA PRO A 157 -7.46 -8.32 -8.18
C PRO A 157 -7.43 -7.69 -9.57
N GLY A 158 -6.77 -8.32 -10.53
CA GLY A 158 -6.70 -7.83 -11.92
C GLY A 158 -8.07 -7.81 -12.63
N ARG A 159 -8.90 -8.85 -12.43
CA ARG A 159 -10.25 -8.89 -13.00
C ARG A 159 -11.19 -7.88 -12.33
N ALA A 160 -11.12 -7.76 -11.01
CA ALA A 160 -11.87 -6.76 -10.24
C ALA A 160 -11.50 -5.34 -10.70
N HIS A 161 -10.20 -5.06 -10.80
CA HIS A 161 -9.70 -3.79 -11.30
C HIS A 161 -10.19 -3.50 -12.72
N GLN A 162 -10.11 -4.46 -13.66
CA GLN A 162 -10.65 -4.28 -15.01
C GLN A 162 -12.14 -3.94 -14.99
N ALA A 163 -12.94 -4.68 -14.21
CA ALA A 163 -14.38 -4.43 -14.09
C ALA A 163 -14.68 -3.03 -13.52
N VAL A 164 -13.96 -2.61 -12.48
CA VAL A 164 -14.09 -1.27 -11.89
C VAL A 164 -13.71 -0.19 -12.89
N TRP A 165 -12.57 -0.33 -13.56
CA TRP A 165 -12.12 0.61 -14.59
C TRP A 165 -13.17 0.79 -15.69
N ASP A 166 -13.71 -0.32 -16.18
CA ASP A 166 -14.71 -0.36 -17.22
C ASP A 166 -16.05 0.26 -16.78
N ALA A 167 -16.44 0.05 -15.53
CA ALA A 167 -17.65 0.62 -14.95
C ALA A 167 -17.51 2.14 -14.73
N LEU A 168 -16.38 2.59 -14.18
CA LEU A 168 -16.09 3.99 -13.93
C LEU A 168 -15.93 4.79 -15.23
N THR A 169 -15.31 4.22 -16.26
CA THR A 169 -15.22 4.82 -17.59
C THR A 169 -16.62 5.03 -18.19
N ARG A 170 -17.52 4.05 -18.04
CA ARG A 170 -18.92 4.18 -18.47
C ARG A 170 -19.67 5.22 -17.63
N LEU A 171 -19.43 5.28 -16.32
CA LEU A 171 -20.02 6.28 -15.44
C LEU A 171 -19.66 7.71 -15.87
N ILE A 172 -18.39 7.99 -16.19
CA ILE A 172 -17.97 9.27 -16.76
C ILE A 172 -18.69 9.55 -18.08
N GLY A 173 -18.86 8.52 -18.92
CA GLY A 173 -19.64 8.59 -20.15
C GLY A 173 -21.10 9.03 -19.96
N THR A 174 -21.68 8.88 -18.76
CA THR A 174 -23.04 9.34 -18.46
C THR A 174 -23.16 10.85 -18.22
N ALA A 175 -22.05 11.60 -18.11
CA ALA A 175 -22.07 13.03 -17.81
C ALA A 175 -22.97 13.87 -18.75
N PRO A 176 -22.94 13.68 -20.09
CA PRO A 176 -23.83 14.41 -20.99
C PRO A 176 -25.32 14.11 -20.74
N ALA A 177 -25.66 12.85 -20.46
CA ALA A 177 -27.03 12.43 -20.16
C ALA A 177 -27.52 13.05 -18.85
N ARG A 178 -26.68 13.06 -17.79
CA ARG A 178 -27.00 13.71 -16.51
C ARG A 178 -27.18 15.22 -16.65
N ARG A 179 -26.33 15.89 -17.42
CA ARG A 179 -26.50 17.32 -17.76
C ARG A 179 -27.76 17.59 -18.59
N HIS A 180 -28.16 16.66 -19.44
CA HIS A 180 -29.41 16.76 -20.19
C HIS A 180 -30.63 16.57 -19.28
N ALA A 181 -30.61 15.55 -18.41
CA ALA A 181 -31.65 15.31 -17.40
C ALA A 181 -31.86 16.55 -16.51
N ALA A 182 -30.77 17.16 -16.02
CA ALA A 182 -30.84 18.38 -15.23
C ALA A 182 -31.50 19.57 -15.96
N ARG A 183 -31.34 19.64 -17.29
CA ARG A 183 -32.01 20.66 -18.13
C ARG A 183 -33.48 20.35 -18.34
N LEU A 184 -33.84 19.07 -18.56
CA LEU A 184 -35.23 18.64 -18.74
C LEU A 184 -36.07 18.90 -17.49
N VAL A 185 -35.50 18.71 -16.30
CA VAL A 185 -36.18 19.02 -15.02
C VAL A 185 -36.62 20.49 -14.92
N ALA A 186 -35.92 21.40 -15.60
CA ALA A 186 -36.28 22.82 -15.64
C ALA A 186 -37.37 23.15 -16.68
N MET A 187 -37.85 22.17 -17.45
CA MET A 187 -38.82 22.34 -18.55
C MET A 187 -40.11 21.57 -18.25
N PRO A 188 -41.17 22.21 -17.69
CA PRO A 188 -42.40 21.52 -17.30
C PRO A 188 -43.12 20.80 -18.44
N SER A 189 -42.98 21.28 -19.69
CA SER A 189 -43.56 20.63 -20.88
C SER A 189 -42.92 19.29 -21.21
N GLU A 190 -41.70 19.04 -20.73
CA GLU A 190 -40.90 17.84 -21.02
C GLU A 190 -40.87 16.86 -19.84
N ALA A 191 -41.88 16.91 -18.96
CA ALA A 191 -41.91 16.13 -17.72
C ALA A 191 -41.76 14.61 -17.94
N GLU A 192 -42.35 14.08 -19.02
CA GLU A 192 -42.25 12.66 -19.38
C GLU A 192 -40.80 12.29 -19.78
N LEU A 193 -40.16 13.08 -20.63
CA LEU A 193 -38.75 12.88 -21.01
C LEU A 193 -37.80 13.01 -19.82
N ALA A 194 -38.07 13.96 -18.91
CA ALA A 194 -37.32 14.12 -17.67
C ALA A 194 -37.42 12.85 -16.80
N ALA A 195 -38.63 12.30 -16.64
CA ALA A 195 -38.87 11.08 -15.88
C ALA A 195 -38.17 9.88 -16.52
N THR A 196 -38.32 9.66 -17.84
CA THR A 196 -37.64 8.56 -18.55
C THR A 196 -36.12 8.62 -18.41
N THR A 197 -35.54 9.82 -18.56
CA THR A 197 -34.10 10.01 -18.43
C THR A 197 -33.63 9.76 -17.00
N ALA A 198 -34.40 10.20 -16.00
CA ALA A 198 -34.10 9.94 -14.60
C ALA A 198 -34.16 8.44 -14.26
N THR A 199 -35.13 7.70 -14.79
CA THR A 199 -35.22 6.23 -14.62
C THR A 199 -34.02 5.52 -15.22
N ALA A 200 -33.60 5.87 -16.43
CA ALA A 200 -32.42 5.27 -17.07
C ALA A 200 -31.12 5.55 -16.30
N ILE A 201 -30.98 6.76 -15.74
CA ILE A 201 -29.83 7.11 -14.87
C ILE A 201 -29.88 6.29 -13.58
N ALA A 202 -31.06 6.14 -12.95
CA ALA A 202 -31.24 5.38 -11.73
C ALA A 202 -30.96 3.89 -11.93
N GLU A 203 -31.36 3.31 -13.06
CA GLU A 203 -31.05 1.93 -13.43
C GLU A 203 -29.53 1.72 -13.56
N PHE A 204 -28.83 2.63 -14.24
CA PHE A 204 -27.37 2.59 -14.35
C PHE A 204 -26.68 2.71 -12.98
N ASP A 205 -27.16 3.63 -12.12
CA ASP A 205 -26.65 3.78 -10.75
C ASP A 205 -26.94 2.54 -9.88
N GLY A 206 -28.06 1.86 -10.11
CA GLY A 206 -28.40 0.58 -9.49
C GLY A 206 -27.39 -0.52 -9.84
N LEU A 207 -27.06 -0.68 -11.12
CA LEU A 207 -26.07 -1.66 -11.59
C LEU A 207 -24.66 -1.37 -11.04
N LEU A 208 -24.28 -0.10 -10.90
CA LEU A 208 -23.05 0.28 -10.21
C LEU A 208 -23.09 -0.07 -8.72
N GLY A 209 -24.24 0.08 -8.08
CA GLY A 209 -24.47 -0.36 -6.70
C GLY A 209 -24.30 -1.86 -6.54
N GLU A 210 -24.78 -2.67 -7.49
CA GLU A 210 -24.57 -4.12 -7.49
C GLU A 210 -23.10 -4.50 -7.63
N LEU A 211 -22.36 -3.84 -8.54
CA LEU A 211 -20.91 -4.04 -8.67
C LEU A 211 -20.19 -3.72 -7.36
N LEU A 212 -20.53 -2.59 -6.72
CA LEU A 212 -19.99 -2.20 -5.43
C LEU A 212 -20.26 -3.27 -4.37
N PHE A 213 -21.50 -3.75 -4.28
CA PHE A 213 -21.89 -4.79 -3.34
C PHE A 213 -21.07 -6.09 -3.52
N HIS A 214 -20.89 -6.53 -4.77
CA HIS A 214 -20.10 -7.73 -5.06
C HIS A 214 -18.62 -7.56 -4.71
N LEU A 215 -18.03 -6.40 -5.01
CA LEU A 215 -16.63 -6.10 -4.64
C LEU A 215 -16.43 -6.00 -3.14
N GLN A 216 -17.38 -5.39 -2.42
CA GLN A 216 -17.38 -5.40 -0.95
C GLN A 216 -17.39 -6.83 -0.43
N GLY A 217 -18.22 -7.72 -1.00
CA GLY A 217 -18.22 -9.14 -0.69
C GLY A 217 -16.85 -9.80 -0.88
N CYS A 218 -16.18 -9.53 -2.01
CA CYS A 218 -14.83 -10.03 -2.26
C CYS A 218 -13.82 -9.55 -1.21
N VAL A 219 -13.82 -8.27 -0.87
CA VAL A 219 -12.94 -7.70 0.15
C VAL A 219 -13.23 -8.28 1.53
N THR A 220 -14.51 -8.40 1.92
CA THR A 220 -14.90 -9.02 3.19
C THR A 220 -14.41 -10.46 3.30
N LEU A 221 -14.65 -11.28 2.29
CA LEU A 221 -14.18 -12.68 2.28
C LEU A 221 -12.66 -12.78 2.38
N THR A 222 -11.96 -11.88 1.70
CA THR A 222 -10.50 -11.80 1.72
C THR A 222 -9.97 -11.42 3.10
N ARG A 223 -10.56 -10.41 3.76
CA ARG A 223 -10.22 -9.99 5.12
C ARG A 223 -10.47 -11.10 6.14
N GLU A 224 -11.58 -11.81 6.03
CA GLU A 224 -11.91 -12.95 6.90
C GLU A 224 -10.93 -14.10 6.71
N TRP A 225 -10.54 -14.38 5.46
CA TRP A 225 -9.53 -15.39 5.17
C TRP A 225 -8.15 -15.03 5.76
N GLU A 226 -7.73 -13.78 5.61
CA GLU A 226 -6.53 -13.26 6.25
C GLU A 226 -6.57 -13.38 7.78
N ALA A 227 -7.71 -13.08 8.40
CA ALA A 227 -7.88 -13.23 9.83
C ALA A 227 -7.74 -14.69 10.28
N LYS A 228 -8.30 -15.64 9.52
CA LYS A 228 -8.15 -17.07 9.79
C LYS A 228 -6.70 -17.55 9.66
N LEU A 229 -5.98 -17.12 8.63
CA LEU A 229 -4.56 -17.49 8.46
C LEU A 229 -3.70 -16.95 9.60
N ARG A 230 -3.90 -15.68 10.00
CA ARG A 230 -3.20 -15.11 11.16
C ARG A 230 -3.51 -15.87 12.46
N HIS A 231 -4.77 -16.28 12.64
CA HIS A 231 -5.15 -17.07 13.81
C HIS A 231 -4.48 -18.44 13.82
N ALA A 232 -4.45 -19.15 12.68
CA ALA A 232 -3.79 -20.45 12.56
C ALA A 232 -2.28 -20.34 12.86
N GLU A 233 -1.60 -19.33 12.32
CA GLU A 233 -0.19 -19.06 12.61
C GLU A 233 0.04 -18.78 14.10
N LEU A 234 -0.85 -18.01 14.73
CA LEU A 234 -0.75 -17.71 16.16
C LEU A 234 -0.92 -18.97 17.01
N VAL A 235 -1.90 -19.82 16.69
CA VAL A 235 -2.12 -21.10 17.37
C VAL A 235 -0.88 -22.00 17.26
N GLU A 236 -0.32 -22.14 16.06
CA GLU A 236 0.89 -22.95 15.84
C GLU A 236 2.08 -22.44 16.67
N ARG A 237 2.33 -21.13 16.65
CA ARG A 237 3.40 -20.51 17.45
C ARG A 237 3.17 -20.68 18.95
N THR A 238 1.94 -20.52 19.42
CA THR A 238 1.60 -20.72 20.84
C THR A 238 1.81 -22.18 21.25
N SER A 239 1.39 -23.14 20.43
CA SER A 239 1.64 -24.57 20.70
C SER A 239 3.13 -24.91 20.72
N ALA A 240 3.94 -24.31 19.85
CA ALA A 240 5.39 -24.50 19.86
C ALA A 240 6.03 -23.96 21.15
N VAL A 241 5.65 -22.74 21.58
CA VAL A 241 6.13 -22.14 22.83
C VAL A 241 5.69 -22.96 24.06
N GLU A 242 4.45 -23.45 24.08
CA GLU A 242 3.96 -24.32 25.15
C GLU A 242 4.78 -25.61 25.24
N ALA A 243 5.10 -26.24 24.11
CA ALA A 243 5.94 -27.43 24.07
C ALA A 243 7.37 -27.14 24.58
N GLU A 244 7.96 -26.00 24.21
CA GLU A 244 9.28 -25.58 24.72
C GLU A 244 9.26 -25.33 26.22
N LEU A 245 8.23 -24.64 26.74
CA LEU A 245 8.06 -24.41 28.18
C LEU A 245 7.87 -25.72 28.95
N HIS A 246 7.13 -26.67 28.38
CA HIS A 246 6.94 -27.99 28.97
C HIS A 246 8.26 -28.78 28.98
N ALA A 247 9.02 -28.76 27.89
CA ALA A 247 10.34 -29.41 27.82
C ALA A 247 11.37 -28.77 28.76
N ALA A 248 11.30 -27.45 28.97
CA ALA A 248 12.13 -26.71 29.91
C ALA A 248 11.60 -26.78 31.36
N SER A 249 10.53 -27.52 31.63
CA SER A 249 9.91 -27.60 32.95
C SER A 249 10.90 -28.15 33.97
N ILE A 250 11.12 -27.38 35.03
CA ILE A 250 11.88 -27.81 36.21
C ILE A 250 11.04 -28.71 37.13
N GLY A 251 9.79 -29.03 36.79
CA GLY A 251 8.89 -29.82 37.63
C GLY A 251 9.52 -31.14 38.10
N LEU A 252 10.18 -31.85 37.19
CA LEU A 252 10.90 -33.08 37.52
C LEU A 252 12.11 -32.82 38.45
N MET A 253 12.79 -31.68 38.31
CA MET A 253 13.90 -31.30 39.21
C MET A 253 13.39 -30.92 40.60
N VAL A 254 12.22 -30.28 40.68
CA VAL A 254 11.55 -29.95 41.94
C VAL A 254 11.08 -31.24 42.63
N GLU A 255 10.46 -32.16 41.91
CA GLU A 255 10.07 -33.47 42.44
C GLU A 255 11.28 -34.25 42.99
N VAL A 256 12.39 -34.29 42.24
CA VAL A 256 13.64 -34.90 42.72
C VAL A 256 14.17 -34.17 43.96
N ALA A 257 14.15 -32.84 43.96
CA ALA A 257 14.60 -32.03 45.10
C ALA A 257 13.74 -32.23 46.34
N GLU A 258 12.44 -32.53 46.21
CA GLU A 258 11.56 -32.87 47.33
C GLU A 258 11.86 -34.26 47.92
N GLU A 259 12.34 -35.20 47.12
CA GLU A 259 12.75 -36.54 47.59
C GLU A 259 14.14 -36.55 48.24
N LEU A 260 15.04 -35.62 47.87
CA LEU A 260 16.40 -35.55 48.40
C LEU A 260 16.47 -35.46 49.94
N PRO A 261 15.71 -34.58 50.64
CA PRO A 261 15.71 -34.55 52.10
C PRO A 261 15.31 -35.86 52.74
N LYS A 262 14.36 -36.61 52.15
CA LYS A 262 13.92 -37.91 52.67
C LYS A 262 15.04 -38.95 52.58
N ALA A 263 15.73 -38.98 51.44
CA ALA A 263 16.88 -39.87 51.23
C ALA A 263 18.03 -39.52 52.19
N VAL A 264 18.39 -38.24 52.28
CA VAL A 264 19.46 -37.76 53.18
C VAL A 264 19.11 -38.06 54.64
N PHE A 265 17.87 -37.79 55.06
CA PHE A 265 17.39 -38.12 56.39
C PHE A 265 17.56 -39.60 56.70
N ALA A 266 17.12 -40.49 55.82
CA ALA A 266 17.25 -41.94 56.00
C ALA A 266 18.72 -42.39 56.15
N TYR A 267 19.62 -41.92 55.28
CA TYR A 267 21.04 -42.28 55.35
C TYR A 267 21.73 -41.73 56.60
N VAL A 268 21.46 -40.48 56.96
CA VAL A 268 22.07 -39.82 58.12
C VAL A 268 21.59 -40.48 59.42
N THR A 269 20.30 -40.81 59.55
CA THR A 269 19.76 -41.55 60.68
C THR A 269 20.34 -42.96 60.78
N ALA A 270 20.48 -43.68 59.66
CA ALA A 270 21.09 -45.01 59.64
C ALA A 270 22.59 -44.98 60.02
N ALA A 271 23.35 -44.01 59.50
CA ALA A 271 24.76 -43.84 59.83
C ALA A 271 24.95 -43.53 61.33
N ARG A 272 24.09 -42.66 61.89
CA ARG A 272 24.04 -42.40 63.34
C ARG A 272 23.78 -43.68 64.14
N ASP A 273 22.83 -44.52 63.72
CA ASP A 273 22.53 -45.78 64.41
C ASP A 273 23.70 -46.77 64.39
N LEU A 274 24.38 -46.91 63.24
CA LEU A 274 25.54 -47.80 63.09
C LEU A 274 26.77 -47.34 63.89
N THR A 275 26.94 -46.03 64.04
CA THR A 275 28.10 -45.44 64.74
C THR A 275 27.84 -45.19 66.22
N GLY A 276 26.59 -45.30 66.68
CA GLY A 276 26.23 -45.02 68.07
C GLY A 276 26.35 -43.52 68.43
N ALA A 277 26.26 -42.62 67.46
CA ALA A 277 26.55 -41.19 67.63
C ALA A 277 25.53 -40.40 68.49
N GLY A 278 24.53 -41.06 69.07
CA GLY A 278 23.44 -40.42 69.84
C GLY A 278 22.37 -39.78 68.94
N ARG A 279 21.21 -39.44 69.52
CA ARG A 279 20.07 -38.88 68.76
C ARG A 279 20.37 -37.47 68.23
N PHE A 280 19.81 -37.15 67.07
CA PHE A 280 19.85 -35.80 66.54
C PHE A 280 18.93 -34.85 67.34
N PRO A 281 19.22 -33.53 67.34
CA PRO A 281 18.39 -32.55 68.04
C PRO A 281 16.90 -32.56 67.65
N TRP A 282 16.59 -32.85 66.39
CA TRP A 282 15.20 -32.93 65.89
C TRP A 282 14.45 -34.21 66.27
N GLU A 283 15.14 -35.21 66.83
CA GLU A 283 14.53 -36.46 67.30
C GLU A 283 14.25 -36.44 68.80
N LEU A 284 14.70 -35.38 69.49
CA LEU A 284 14.37 -35.14 70.87
C LEU A 284 12.95 -34.58 70.92
N PRO A 285 12.10 -34.99 71.89
CA PRO A 285 10.80 -34.37 72.07
C PRO A 285 11.02 -32.87 72.25
N ALA A 286 10.25 -32.05 71.52
CA ALA A 286 10.22 -30.62 71.76
C ALA A 286 9.97 -30.42 73.25
N ALA A 287 10.90 -29.77 73.94
CA ALA A 287 10.76 -29.57 75.38
C ALA A 287 9.40 -28.90 75.62
N GLU A 288 8.50 -29.59 76.33
CA GLU A 288 7.32 -28.92 76.85
C GLU A 288 7.80 -27.72 77.67
N PRO A 289 7.25 -26.51 77.45
CA PRO A 289 7.54 -25.40 78.35
C PRO A 289 7.13 -25.85 79.76
N VAL A 290 8.12 -25.93 80.65
CA VAL A 290 7.93 -26.24 82.07
C VAL A 290 6.96 -25.19 82.65
N PRO A 291 5.91 -25.60 83.39
CA PRO A 291 4.82 -24.72 83.83
C PRO A 291 5.27 -23.52 84.68
#